data_AF-A0A521VSC5-F1
#
_entry.id   AF-A0A521VSC5-F1
#
_cell.length_a   1.000
_cell.length_b   1.000
_cell.length_c   1.000
_cell.angle_alpha   90.00
_cell.angle_beta   90.00
_cell.angle_gamma   90.00
#
_symmetry.space_group_name_H-M   'P 1'
#
loop_
_entity.id
_entity.type
_entity.pdbx_description
1 polymer ?
#
loop_
_entity_poly.entity_id
_entity_poly.type
_entity_poly.pdbx_seq_one_letter_code
_entity_poly.pdbx_strand_id
1 'polypeptide(L)'
;MQKSVSVPARTTSKSSTQKKLKYTCPNGDGANDVFLIFAKPGTVKKIKSFLVFSRWGEAVFEYFNFQPNDPAYGWDGMYRGQPMKPAVFVWFAEVEFTDGGTELFEGDVTLVR
;
A
#
# COMPACT_ATOMS: atom_id res chain seq x y z
N MET A 1 -30.70 43.01 -24.22
CA MET A 1 -30.34 41.58 -24.08
C MET A 1 -28.85 41.50 -24.40
N GLN A 2 -27.93 40.99 -23.58
CA GLN A 2 -27.92 39.89 -22.62
C GLN A 2 -27.04 40.26 -21.40
N LYS A 3 -27.29 39.62 -20.24
CA LYS A 3 -26.54 39.79 -18.99
C LYS A 3 -25.30 38.90 -18.98
N SER A 4 -24.14 39.43 -18.61
CA SER A 4 -22.92 38.66 -18.32
C SER A 4 -22.83 38.45 -16.81
N VAL A 5 -22.83 37.19 -16.35
CA VAL A 5 -22.58 36.81 -14.96
C VAL A 5 -21.23 36.12 -14.88
N SER A 6 -20.40 36.58 -13.94
CA SER A 6 -19.08 36.05 -13.60
C SER A 6 -19.20 34.74 -12.81
N VAL A 7 -18.32 33.76 -13.09
CA VAL A 7 -18.01 32.65 -12.18
C VAL A 7 -16.47 32.55 -12.09
N PRO A 8 -15.88 32.61 -10.89
CA PRO A 8 -14.43 32.50 -10.73
C PRO A 8 -13.94 31.06 -10.94
N ALA A 9 -12.85 30.91 -11.69
CA ALA A 9 -12.13 29.64 -11.85
C ALA A 9 -11.55 29.20 -10.50
N ARG A 10 -12.04 28.07 -10.00
CA ARG A 10 -11.58 27.42 -8.76
C ARG A 10 -10.27 26.69 -9.04
N THR A 11 -9.22 27.09 -8.32
CA THR A 11 -7.92 26.43 -8.20
C THR A 11 -8.06 24.93 -7.96
N THR A 12 -7.38 24.11 -8.76
CA THR A 12 -7.02 22.75 -8.34
C THR A 12 -5.51 22.56 -8.49
N SER A 13 -4.82 22.80 -7.38
CA SER A 13 -3.47 22.27 -7.15
C SER A 13 -3.59 20.75 -7.01
N LYS A 14 -3.10 19.99 -7.99
CA LYS A 14 -2.83 18.55 -7.83
C LYS A 14 -1.35 18.38 -7.48
N SER A 15 -1.01 18.62 -6.21
CA SER A 15 0.24 18.13 -5.64
C SER A 15 0.02 16.66 -5.24
N SER A 16 0.16 15.74 -6.20
CA SER A 16 0.28 14.32 -5.88
C SER A 16 1.69 14.09 -5.34
N THR A 17 1.86 14.32 -4.04
CA THR A 17 3.05 13.84 -3.34
C THR A 17 2.84 12.34 -3.14
N GLN A 18 3.27 11.54 -4.10
CA GLN A 18 3.51 10.12 -3.87
C GLN A 18 4.46 9.99 -2.68
N LYS A 19 3.92 9.60 -1.53
CA LYS A 19 4.70 9.33 -0.33
C LYS A 19 5.43 8.01 -0.58
N LYS A 20 6.64 8.11 -1.11
CA LYS A 20 7.56 6.98 -1.27
C LYS A 20 7.87 6.40 0.11
N LEU A 21 7.30 5.25 0.45
CA LEU A 21 7.56 4.58 1.72
C LEU A 21 8.96 3.94 1.66
N LYS A 22 9.93 4.62 2.29
CA LYS A 22 11.23 4.01 2.60
C LYS A 22 11.04 3.07 3.78
N TYR A 23 11.07 1.77 3.54
CA TYR A 23 11.22 0.78 4.60
C TYR A 23 12.71 0.67 4.94
N THR A 24 13.03 0.88 6.21
CA THR A 24 14.38 0.74 6.75
C THR A 24 14.39 -0.43 7.73
N CYS A 25 15.14 -1.48 7.41
CA CYS A 25 15.45 -2.57 8.34
C CYS A 25 16.41 -2.06 9.42
N PRO A 26 16.08 -2.17 10.73
CA PRO A 26 17.03 -1.92 11.80
C PRO A 26 17.11 -3.14 12.74
N ASN A 27 18.27 -3.80 12.76
CA ASN A 27 18.85 -4.37 13.98
C ASN A 27 18.06 -5.42 14.80
N GLY A 28 16.96 -5.99 14.32
CA GLY A 28 16.22 -7.03 15.05
C GLY A 28 15.50 -6.49 16.29
N ASP A 29 15.01 -5.25 16.26
CA ASP A 29 14.23 -4.62 17.32
C ASP A 29 12.70 -4.76 17.16
N GLY A 30 12.23 -5.42 16.10
CA GLY A 30 10.82 -5.78 15.91
C GLY A 30 9.91 -4.66 15.40
N ALA A 31 10.42 -3.44 15.20
CA ALA A 31 9.57 -2.27 14.94
C ALA A 31 9.33 -1.96 13.45
N ASN A 32 10.05 -2.58 12.50
CA ASN A 32 9.90 -2.34 11.06
C ASN A 32 10.12 -3.60 10.19
N ASP A 33 9.92 -4.79 10.76
CA ASP A 33 10.30 -6.05 10.09
C ASP A 33 9.27 -6.56 9.09
N VAL A 34 8.02 -6.07 9.17
CA VAL A 34 6.90 -6.59 8.39
C VAL A 34 6.19 -5.46 7.65
N PHE A 35 6.16 -5.56 6.32
CA PHE A 35 5.38 -4.71 5.44
C PHE A 35 3.90 -5.15 5.44
N LEU A 36 3.04 -4.40 6.12
CA LEU A 36 1.62 -4.72 6.25
C LEU A 36 0.71 -3.52 5.96
N ILE A 37 -0.55 -3.80 5.66
CA ILE A 37 -1.58 -2.79 5.40
C ILE A 37 -2.21 -2.34 6.73
N PHE A 38 -2.02 -1.06 7.06
CA PHE A 38 -2.65 -0.42 8.20
C PHE A 38 -3.94 0.28 7.82
N ALA A 39 -4.96 0.16 8.68
CA ALA A 39 -6.22 0.86 8.53
C ALA A 39 -6.77 1.30 9.88
N LYS A 40 -7.56 2.38 9.90
CA LYS A 40 -8.24 2.79 11.12
C LYS A 40 -9.30 1.74 11.51
N PRO A 41 -9.45 1.41 12.80
CA PRO A 41 -10.52 0.52 13.25
C PRO A 41 -11.89 1.00 12.75
N GLY A 42 -12.68 0.09 12.18
CA GLY A 42 -14.03 0.37 11.70
C GLY A 42 -14.14 1.05 10.32
N THR A 43 -13.03 1.36 9.64
CA THR A 43 -13.09 1.93 8.26
C THR A 43 -13.03 0.86 7.18
N VAL A 44 -12.26 -0.21 7.41
CA VAL A 44 -12.08 -1.29 6.45
C VAL A 44 -12.89 -2.50 6.88
N LYS A 45 -13.61 -3.08 5.92
CA LYS A 45 -14.37 -4.31 6.09
C LYS A 45 -13.49 -5.54 5.87
N LYS A 46 -12.67 -5.52 4.82
CA LYS A 46 -11.63 -6.54 4.53
C LYS A 46 -10.64 -6.06 3.48
N ILE A 47 -9.45 -6.64 3.48
CA ILE A 47 -8.52 -6.56 2.36
C ILE A 47 -8.80 -7.76 1.45
N LYS A 48 -9.23 -7.49 0.22
CA LYS A 48 -9.56 -8.54 -0.76
C LYS A 48 -8.30 -9.19 -1.30
N SER A 49 -7.29 -8.40 -1.63
CA SER A 49 -5.99 -8.88 -2.09
C SER A 49 -4.87 -7.97 -1.58
N PHE A 50 -3.72 -8.54 -1.28
CA PHE A 50 -2.47 -7.84 -1.03
C PHE A 50 -1.35 -8.61 -1.70
N LEU A 51 -0.71 -8.00 -2.69
CA LEU A 51 0.25 -8.63 -3.59
C LEU A 51 1.54 -7.81 -3.60
N VAL A 52 2.69 -8.49 -3.60
CA VAL A 52 4.01 -7.87 -3.79
C VAL A 52 4.73 -8.58 -4.91
N PHE A 53 5.27 -7.81 -5.84
CA PHE A 53 5.94 -8.26 -7.06
C PHE A 53 7.38 -7.77 -7.11
N SER A 54 8.27 -8.62 -7.61
CA SER A 54 9.61 -8.21 -8.03
C SER A 54 9.54 -7.32 -9.27
N ARG A 55 10.65 -6.63 -9.59
CA ARG A 55 10.77 -5.81 -10.81
C ARG A 55 10.55 -6.59 -12.11
N TRP A 56 10.63 -7.92 -12.05
CA TRP A 56 10.46 -8.81 -13.20
C TRP A 56 9.04 -9.38 -13.29
N GLY A 57 8.12 -8.91 -12.44
CA GLY A 57 6.72 -9.35 -12.43
C GLY A 57 6.47 -10.67 -11.68
N GLU A 58 7.48 -11.20 -10.98
CA GLU A 58 7.29 -12.40 -10.14
C GLU A 58 6.57 -12.02 -8.84
N ALA A 59 5.46 -12.69 -8.53
CA ALA A 59 4.78 -12.56 -7.25
C ALA A 59 5.64 -13.19 -6.15
N VAL A 60 6.06 -12.37 -5.19
CA VAL A 60 6.90 -12.78 -4.06
C VAL A 60 6.10 -12.90 -2.76
N PHE A 61 4.90 -12.33 -2.74
CA PHE A 61 4.00 -12.38 -1.60
C PHE A 61 2.56 -12.16 -2.07
N GLU A 62 1.63 -12.95 -1.55
CA GLU A 62 0.21 -12.79 -1.82
C GLU A 62 -0.64 -13.25 -0.64
N TYR A 63 -1.63 -12.44 -0.26
CA TYR A 63 -2.67 -12.79 0.69
C TYR A 63 -4.03 -12.25 0.23
N PHE A 64 -5.09 -12.94 0.62
CA PHE A 64 -6.45 -12.63 0.19
C PHE A 64 -7.44 -12.72 1.36
N ASN A 65 -8.46 -11.86 1.33
CA ASN A 65 -9.60 -11.88 2.25
C ASN A 65 -9.22 -11.90 3.74
N PHE A 66 -8.43 -10.93 4.19
CA PHE A 66 -7.96 -10.82 5.57
C PHE A 66 -8.28 -9.44 6.18
N GLN A 67 -8.08 -9.29 7.49
CA GLN A 67 -8.26 -8.01 8.20
C GLN A 67 -6.96 -7.21 8.24
N PRO A 68 -7.01 -5.86 8.11
CA PRO A 68 -5.82 -5.02 8.22
C PRO A 68 -5.26 -5.01 9.64
N ASN A 69 -4.05 -4.47 9.81
CA ASN A 69 -3.33 -4.32 11.08
C ASN A 69 -2.88 -5.63 11.77
N ASP A 70 -2.95 -6.77 11.09
CA ASP A 70 -2.44 -8.04 11.62
C ASP A 70 -1.11 -8.41 10.92
N PRO A 71 0.02 -8.48 11.66
CA PRO A 71 1.32 -8.84 11.11
C PRO A 71 1.37 -10.23 10.45
N ALA A 72 0.45 -11.15 10.78
CA ALA A 72 0.38 -12.46 10.16
C ALA A 72 0.11 -12.41 8.64
N TYR A 73 -0.40 -11.28 8.14
CA TYR A 73 -0.68 -11.04 6.72
C TYR A 73 0.25 -9.98 6.11
N GLY A 74 1.35 -9.68 6.77
CA GLY A 74 2.37 -8.79 6.23
C GLY A 74 3.56 -9.54 5.64
N TRP A 75 4.34 -8.84 4.82
CA TRP A 75 5.51 -9.38 4.15
C TRP A 75 6.79 -8.99 4.89
N ASP A 76 7.58 -10.00 5.29
CA ASP A 76 8.82 -9.85 6.06
C ASP A 76 10.10 -9.81 5.20
N GLY A 77 9.97 -9.77 3.88
CA GLY A 77 11.11 -9.84 2.97
C GLY A 77 11.63 -11.25 2.71
N MET A 78 10.91 -12.29 3.15
CA MET A 78 11.18 -13.68 2.76
C MET A 78 10.44 -14.05 1.48
N TYR A 79 11.04 -14.95 0.71
CA TYR A 79 10.39 -15.64 -0.39
C TYR A 79 10.83 -17.10 -0.41
N ARG A 80 9.88 -18.03 -0.39
CA ARG A 80 10.13 -19.50 -0.36
C ARG A 80 11.10 -19.92 0.76
N GLY A 81 10.95 -19.31 1.94
CA GLY A 81 11.78 -19.58 3.12
C GLY A 81 13.21 -19.02 3.03
N GLN A 82 13.52 -18.19 2.03
CA GLN A 82 14.82 -17.54 1.88
C GLN A 82 14.72 -16.02 1.96
N PRO A 83 15.69 -15.36 2.61
CA PRO A 83 15.74 -13.90 2.68
C PRO A 83 16.03 -13.30 1.30
N MET A 84 15.16 -12.41 0.81
CA MET A 84 15.33 -11.76 -0.50
C MET A 84 16.41 -10.70 -0.48
N LYS A 85 17.18 -10.51 -1.57
CA LYS A 85 18.21 -9.45 -1.64
C LYS A 85 17.59 -8.04 -1.56
N PRO A 86 18.31 -7.04 -1.03
CA PRO A 86 17.86 -5.64 -1.08
C PRO A 86 17.51 -5.20 -2.50
N ALA A 87 16.27 -4.73 -2.67
CA ALA A 87 15.70 -4.35 -3.96
C ALA A 87 14.43 -3.52 -3.76
N VAL A 88 13.90 -2.97 -4.85
CA VAL A 88 12.57 -2.31 -4.85
C VAL A 88 11.56 -3.25 -5.47
N PHE A 89 10.43 -3.41 -4.79
CA PHE A 89 9.29 -4.22 -5.18
C PHE A 89 8.08 -3.32 -5.39
N VAL A 90 7.11 -3.80 -6.18
CA VAL A 90 5.84 -3.12 -6.42
C VAL A 90 4.76 -3.86 -5.66
N TRP A 91 3.85 -3.16 -5.02
CA TRP A 91 2.74 -3.77 -4.30
C TRP A 91 1.39 -3.22 -4.73
N PHE A 92 0.37 -4.05 -4.58
CA PHE A 92 -1.03 -3.74 -4.84
C PHE A 92 -1.88 -4.26 -3.69
N ALA A 93 -2.85 -3.48 -3.23
CA ALA A 93 -3.85 -3.94 -2.27
C ALA A 93 -5.25 -3.48 -2.66
N GLU A 94 -6.17 -4.43 -2.83
CA GLU A 94 -7.58 -4.13 -3.03
C GLU A 94 -8.29 -4.14 -1.68
N VAL A 95 -8.82 -2.99 -1.27
CA VAL A 95 -9.42 -2.78 0.05
C VAL A 95 -10.92 -2.55 -0.09
N GLU A 96 -11.72 -3.33 0.64
CA GLU A 96 -13.16 -3.14 0.78
C GLU A 96 -13.46 -2.39 2.08
N PHE A 97 -14.09 -1.23 1.97
CA PHE A 97 -14.48 -0.38 3.09
C PHE A 97 -15.83 -0.77 3.67
N THR A 98 -16.13 -0.29 4.88
CA THR A 98 -17.38 -0.59 5.57
C THR A 98 -18.62 0.03 4.92
N ASP A 99 -18.45 1.05 4.07
CA ASP A 99 -19.49 1.64 3.23
C ASP A 99 -19.79 0.84 1.95
N GLY A 100 -19.06 -0.25 1.71
CA GLY A 100 -19.17 -1.10 0.52
C GLY A 100 -18.30 -0.65 -0.66
N GLY A 101 -17.61 0.49 -0.55
CA GLY A 101 -16.63 0.94 -1.53
C GLY A 101 -15.45 -0.02 -1.62
N THR A 102 -14.88 -0.15 -2.81
CA THR A 102 -13.62 -0.86 -3.02
C THR A 102 -12.63 0.08 -3.71
N GLU A 103 -11.42 0.17 -3.17
CA GLU A 103 -10.33 0.93 -3.81
C GLU A 103 -9.07 0.07 -3.96
N LEU A 104 -8.32 0.34 -5.03
CA LEU A 104 -7.01 -0.22 -5.28
C LEU A 104 -5.95 0.77 -4.78
N PHE A 105 -5.11 0.29 -3.87
CA PHE A 105 -3.90 0.97 -3.43
C PHE A 105 -2.69 0.31 -4.09
N GLU A 106 -1.72 1.12 -4.48
CA GLU A 106 -0.51 0.64 -5.12
C GLU A 106 0.69 1.52 -4.75
N GLY A 107 1.89 0.96 -4.88
CA GLY A 107 3.12 1.71 -4.68
C GLY A 107 4.37 0.85 -4.78
N ASP A 108 5.50 1.44 -4.43
CA ASP A 108 6.77 0.75 -4.29
C ASP A 108 7.16 0.55 -2.82
N VAL A 109 7.79 -0.59 -2.52
CA VAL A 109 8.40 -0.91 -1.24
C VAL A 109 9.87 -1.24 -1.47
N THR A 110 10.77 -0.56 -0.77
CA THR A 110 12.20 -0.83 -0.83
C THR A 110 12.60 -1.76 0.31
N LEU A 111 13.05 -2.96 -0.01
CA LEU A 111 13.70 -3.84 0.97
C LEU A 111 15.15 -3.38 1.11
N VAL A 112 15.53 -2.95 2.32
CA VAL A 112 16.91 -2.65 2.69
C VAL A 112 17.37 -3.65 3.75
N ARG A 113 18.68 -3.88 3.84
CA ARG A 113 19.34 -4.61 4.92
C ARG A 113 20.50 -3.81 5.46
#